data_AF-A0A538P7S8-F1
#
_entry.id   AF-A0A538P7S8-F1
#
_cell.length_a   1.000
_cell.length_b   1.000
_cell.length_c   1.000
_cell.angle_alpha   90.00
_cell.angle_beta   90.00
_cell.angle_gamma   90.00
#
_symmetry.space_group_name_H-M   'P 1'
#
loop_
_entity.id
_entity.type
_entity.pdbx_description
1 polymer ?
#
loop_
_entity_poly.entity_id
_entity_poly.type
_entity_poly.pdbx_seq_one_letter_code
_entity_poly.pdbx_strand_id
1 'polypeptide(L)'
;MNEIEVRGAISQITGVDFQIREPDSIDRAHVGMTRWFVVCREVLDIGKVPYVNVVWADKHDRIWLESITIGDSLEWIEQHYGDRGLVGAQKMDLTDFPKPEVLEEFANRFPKVLRHLEKYEGILREASSKYGIHLEMRYQTSKERISLRLAATISENETSTRSQHVAIKGAVEAMKDVYDKISIYEAGIV
;
A
#
# COMPACT_ATOMS: atom_id res chain seq x y z
N MET A 1 6.07 -3.15 20.40
CA MET A 1 4.81 -3.91 20.50
C MET A 1 4.99 -5.30 19.92
N ASN A 2 4.42 -6.33 20.52
CA ASN A 2 4.39 -7.68 19.92
C ASN A 2 3.15 -7.86 19.01
N GLU A 3 3.13 -8.95 18.25
CA GLU A 3 2.07 -9.29 17.29
C GLU A 3 0.68 -9.46 17.93
N ILE A 4 0.59 -9.89 19.20
CA ILE A 4 -0.68 -10.06 19.93
C ILE A 4 -1.29 -8.70 20.25
N GLU A 5 -0.46 -7.77 20.74
CA GLU A 5 -0.86 -6.40 21.03
C GLU A 5 -1.29 -5.66 19.75
N VAL A 6 -0.53 -5.81 18.66
CA VAL A 6 -0.85 -5.23 17.35
C VAL A 6 -2.16 -5.78 16.80
N ARG A 7 -2.35 -7.10 16.85
CA ARG A 7 -3.61 -7.74 16.45
C ARG A 7 -4.80 -7.19 17.24
N GLY A 8 -4.68 -7.11 18.56
CA GLY A 8 -5.72 -6.55 19.41
C GLY A 8 -6.04 -5.10 19.07
N ALA A 9 -5.01 -4.27 18.89
CA ALA A 9 -5.13 -2.87 18.51
C ALA A 9 -5.87 -2.71 17.18
N ILE A 10 -5.39 -3.38 16.13
CA ILE A 10 -5.94 -3.19 14.78
C ILE A 10 -7.37 -3.70 14.70
N SER A 11 -7.69 -4.84 15.33
CA SER A 11 -9.06 -5.36 15.36
C SER A 11 -10.01 -4.45 16.12
N GLN A 12 -9.58 -3.86 17.23
CA GLN A 12 -10.40 -2.89 17.97
C GLN A 12 -10.66 -1.61 17.16
N ILE A 13 -9.65 -1.10 16.48
CA ILE A 13 -9.74 0.15 15.68
C ILE A 13 -10.63 -0.05 14.45
N THR A 14 -10.50 -1.19 13.78
CA THR A 14 -11.17 -1.49 12.51
C THR A 14 -12.54 -2.14 12.70
N GLY A 15 -12.77 -2.80 13.83
CA GLY A 15 -13.97 -3.60 14.07
C GLY A 15 -14.00 -4.93 13.30
N VAL A 16 -12.87 -5.38 12.74
CA VAL A 16 -12.76 -6.68 12.05
C VAL A 16 -11.71 -7.58 12.71
N ASP A 17 -11.84 -8.90 12.54
CA ASP A 17 -10.89 -9.84 13.10
C ASP A 17 -9.62 -9.94 12.25
N PHE A 18 -8.46 -9.84 12.92
CA PHE A 18 -7.15 -10.02 12.30
C PHE A 18 -6.47 -11.26 12.90
N GLN A 19 -5.72 -11.99 12.08
CA GLN A 19 -5.04 -13.22 12.50
C GLN A 19 -3.53 -13.06 12.45
N ILE A 20 -2.83 -13.57 13.47
CA ILE A 20 -1.36 -13.66 13.47
C ILE A 20 -0.95 -14.82 12.56
N ARG A 21 0.08 -14.62 11.75
CA ARG A 21 0.66 -15.63 10.87
C ARG A 21 2.18 -15.58 10.90
N GLU A 22 2.80 -16.75 10.76
CA GLU A 22 4.23 -16.83 10.51
C GLU A 22 4.55 -16.37 9.08
N PRO A 23 5.76 -15.84 8.84
CA PRO A 23 6.27 -15.50 7.51
C PRO A 23 6.44 -16.71 6.57
N ASP A 24 5.35 -17.36 6.17
CA ASP A 24 5.40 -18.39 5.14
C ASP A 24 5.44 -17.78 3.73
N SER A 25 6.06 -18.49 2.80
CA SER A 25 6.43 -18.14 1.40
C SER A 25 5.35 -17.51 0.48
N ILE A 26 4.14 -17.30 0.97
CA ILE A 26 2.97 -16.83 0.23
C ILE A 26 3.06 -15.32 -0.04
N ASP A 27 3.65 -14.52 0.85
CA ASP A 27 3.79 -13.07 0.65
C ASP A 27 5.24 -12.71 0.27
N ARG A 28 5.63 -13.14 -0.94
CA ARG A 28 7.00 -12.96 -1.48
C ARG A 28 7.50 -11.51 -1.41
N ALA A 29 6.60 -10.53 -1.40
CA ALA A 29 6.94 -9.11 -1.26
C ALA A 29 7.64 -8.77 0.08
N HIS A 30 7.51 -9.64 1.08
CA HIS A 30 7.95 -9.39 2.46
C HIS A 30 8.86 -10.49 3.04
N VAL A 31 9.22 -11.50 2.22
CA VAL A 31 10.07 -12.63 2.62
C VAL A 31 11.48 -12.15 2.96
N GLY A 32 11.95 -12.48 4.16
CA GLY A 32 13.32 -12.20 4.62
C GLY A 32 13.51 -10.85 5.34
N MET A 33 12.50 -9.98 5.37
CA MET A 33 12.55 -8.69 6.07
C MET A 33 11.60 -8.60 7.28
N THR A 34 10.76 -9.61 7.49
CA THR A 34 9.62 -9.56 8.40
C THR A 34 9.76 -10.51 9.57
N ARG A 35 9.40 -10.06 10.78
CA ARG A 35 9.39 -10.88 12.01
C ARG A 35 8.08 -11.64 12.19
N TRP A 36 6.96 -10.99 11.92
CA TRP A 36 5.61 -11.54 12.08
C TRP A 36 4.61 -10.81 11.18
N PHE A 37 3.48 -11.44 10.90
CA PHE A 37 2.35 -10.84 10.18
C PHE A 37 1.07 -10.88 10.99
N VAL A 38 0.24 -9.86 10.81
CA VAL A 38 -1.15 -9.75 11.27
C VAL A 38 -2.00 -9.42 10.05
N VAL A 39 -2.90 -10.31 9.67
CA VAL A 39 -3.61 -10.26 8.37
C VAL A 39 -5.13 -10.32 8.53
N CYS A 40 -5.85 -9.54 7.71
CA CYS A 40 -7.28 -9.71 7.48
C CYS A 40 -7.45 -10.64 6.26
N ARG A 41 -8.03 -11.83 6.44
CA ARG A 41 -8.19 -12.81 5.33
C ARG A 41 -9.63 -13.17 5.01
N GLU A 42 -10.56 -12.91 5.92
CA GLU A 42 -11.97 -13.16 5.65
C GLU A 42 -12.45 -12.19 4.57
N VAL A 43 -12.89 -12.72 3.43
CA VAL A 43 -13.24 -11.92 2.25
C VAL A 43 -14.27 -10.83 2.58
N LEU A 44 -15.24 -11.16 3.45
CA LEU A 44 -16.25 -10.22 3.90
C LEU A 44 -15.69 -9.09 4.76
N ASP A 45 -14.57 -9.32 5.45
CA ASP A 45 -13.92 -8.33 6.30
C ASP A 45 -12.90 -7.49 5.53
N ILE A 46 -12.21 -8.08 4.54
CA ILE A 46 -11.32 -7.34 3.62
C ILE A 46 -12.09 -6.21 2.94
N GLY A 47 -13.33 -6.47 2.50
CA GLY A 47 -14.18 -5.45 1.87
C GLY A 47 -14.59 -4.30 2.81
N LYS A 48 -14.54 -4.51 4.13
CA LYS A 48 -14.86 -3.47 5.12
C LYS A 48 -13.68 -2.56 5.43
N VAL A 49 -12.46 -3.10 5.34
CA VAL A 49 -11.21 -2.38 5.65
C VAL A 49 -10.14 -2.52 4.57
N PRO A 50 -10.46 -2.23 3.29
CA PRO A 50 -9.51 -2.41 2.20
C PRO A 50 -8.25 -1.54 2.35
N TYR A 51 -8.35 -0.45 3.12
CA TYR A 51 -7.25 0.45 3.45
C TYR A 51 -6.19 -0.17 4.38
N VAL A 52 -6.50 -1.23 5.13
CA VAL A 52 -5.52 -1.97 5.95
C VAL A 52 -5.83 -3.47 5.89
N ASN A 53 -5.02 -4.20 5.14
CA ASN A 53 -5.16 -5.64 4.93
C ASN A 53 -4.08 -6.45 5.66
N VAL A 54 -2.87 -5.91 5.73
CA VAL A 54 -1.71 -6.56 6.34
C VAL A 54 -0.99 -5.59 7.27
N VAL A 55 -0.61 -6.06 8.44
CA VAL A 55 0.29 -5.36 9.36
C VAL A 55 1.47 -6.26 9.67
N TRP A 56 2.68 -5.72 9.65
CA TRP A 56 3.90 -6.50 9.87
C TRP A 56 4.98 -5.67 10.55
N ALA A 57 5.90 -6.34 11.24
CA ALA A 57 7.11 -5.69 11.76
C ALA A 57 8.34 -6.10 10.95
N ASP A 58 9.13 -5.10 10.58
CA ASP A 58 10.44 -5.35 9.98
C ASP A 58 11.50 -5.76 11.01
N LYS A 59 12.69 -6.12 10.55
CA LYS A 59 13.83 -6.49 11.41
C LYS A 59 14.36 -5.36 12.30
N HIS A 60 13.95 -4.11 12.04
CA HIS A 60 14.29 -2.93 12.83
C HIS A 60 13.11 -2.47 13.70
N ASP A 61 12.15 -3.38 13.95
CA ASP A 61 10.99 -3.15 14.79
C ASP A 61 10.07 -2.00 14.34
N ARG A 62 10.16 -1.59 13.06
CA ARG A 62 9.19 -0.68 12.46
C ARG A 62 7.93 -1.45 12.14
N ILE A 63 6.79 -0.87 12.51
CA ILE A 63 5.48 -1.44 12.21
C ILE A 63 5.00 -0.84 10.89
N TRP A 64 4.63 -1.71 9.98
CA TRP A 64 4.12 -1.39 8.65
C TRP A 64 2.66 -1.80 8.57
N LEU A 65 1.82 -0.92 8.05
CA LEU A 65 0.44 -1.21 7.69
C LEU A 65 0.34 -1.10 6.17
N GLU A 66 -0.30 -2.06 5.51
CA GLU A 66 -0.44 -2.12 4.05
C GLU A 66 -1.89 -2.39 3.65
N SER A 67 -2.37 -1.68 2.64
CA SER A 67 -3.71 -1.87 2.06
C SER A 67 -3.78 -3.10 1.15
N ILE A 68 -4.97 -3.40 0.63
CA ILE A 68 -5.07 -4.20 -0.60
C ILE A 68 -4.45 -3.45 -1.79
N THR A 69 -4.34 -4.10 -2.95
CA THR A 69 -3.94 -3.43 -4.19
C THR A 69 -4.93 -2.32 -4.55
N ILE A 70 -4.43 -1.11 -4.79
CA ILE A 70 -5.21 0.11 -5.10
C ILE A 70 -5.05 0.58 -6.55
N GLY A 71 -4.22 -0.10 -7.33
CA GLY A 71 -3.98 0.24 -8.71
C GLY A 71 -3.12 -0.80 -9.42
N ASP A 72 -3.36 -0.91 -10.72
CA ASP A 72 -2.59 -1.78 -11.60
C ASP A 72 -2.23 -1.07 -12.90
N SER A 73 -0.95 -1.10 -13.26
CA SER A 73 -0.50 -0.43 -14.46
C SER A 73 -1.13 -1.02 -15.72
N LEU A 74 -1.40 -2.33 -15.79
CA LEU A 74 -1.98 -2.93 -16.99
C LEU A 74 -3.43 -2.49 -17.18
N GLU A 75 -4.22 -2.44 -16.11
CA GLU A 75 -5.61 -1.95 -16.15
C GLU A 75 -5.67 -0.50 -16.65
N TRP A 76 -4.82 0.37 -16.10
CA TRP A 76 -4.76 1.76 -16.56
C TRP A 76 -4.24 1.90 -17.99
N ILE A 77 -3.25 1.10 -18.40
CA ILE A 77 -2.75 1.11 -19.78
C ILE A 77 -3.85 0.69 -20.75
N GLU A 78 -4.59 -0.39 -20.45
CA GLU A 78 -5.71 -0.86 -21.25
C GLU A 78 -6.80 0.22 -21.36
N GLN A 79 -7.21 0.80 -20.23
CA GLN A 79 -8.23 1.85 -20.21
C GLN A 79 -7.87 3.07 -21.07
N HIS A 80 -6.60 3.50 -21.05
CA HIS A 80 -6.17 4.73 -21.73
C HIS A 80 -5.67 4.54 -23.16
N TYR A 81 -5.19 3.34 -23.50
CA TYR A 81 -4.47 3.06 -24.76
C TYR A 81 -4.95 1.79 -25.49
N GLY A 82 -5.82 0.98 -24.88
CA GLY A 82 -6.33 -0.28 -25.42
C GLY A 82 -5.24 -1.33 -25.68
N ASP A 83 -5.54 -2.29 -26.54
CA ASP A 83 -4.65 -3.42 -26.88
C ASP A 83 -3.25 -2.98 -27.35
N ARG A 84 -3.16 -1.85 -28.07
CA ARG A 84 -1.86 -1.31 -28.52
C ARG A 84 -0.99 -0.88 -27.34
N GLY A 85 -1.61 -0.36 -26.28
CA GLY A 85 -0.94 -0.05 -25.02
C GLY A 85 -0.40 -1.32 -24.36
N LEU A 86 -1.22 -2.37 -24.27
CA LEU A 86 -0.85 -3.65 -23.68
C LEU A 86 0.32 -4.33 -24.41
N VAL A 87 0.30 -4.36 -25.74
CA VAL A 87 1.45 -4.82 -26.55
C VAL A 87 2.68 -3.95 -26.31
N GLY A 88 2.48 -2.68 -25.98
CA GLY A 88 3.55 -1.79 -25.56
C GLY A 88 4.16 -2.17 -24.21
N ALA A 89 3.32 -2.45 -23.23
CA ALA A 89 3.73 -2.81 -21.87
C ALA A 89 4.54 -4.11 -21.84
N GLN A 90 4.14 -5.12 -22.62
CA GLN A 90 4.86 -6.39 -22.77
C GLN A 90 6.31 -6.24 -23.28
N LYS A 91 6.65 -5.09 -23.88
CA LYS A 91 7.99 -4.80 -24.41
C LYS A 91 8.86 -4.04 -23.42
N MET A 92 8.34 -3.69 -22.24
CA MET A 92 9.09 -3.01 -21.19
C MET A 92 9.60 -4.02 -20.16
N ASP A 93 10.62 -3.61 -19.39
CA ASP A 93 11.01 -4.30 -18.16
C ASP A 93 10.81 -3.37 -16.97
N LEU A 94 9.70 -3.54 -16.27
CA LEU A 94 9.30 -2.73 -15.12
C LEU A 94 9.80 -3.33 -13.78
N THR A 95 10.67 -4.35 -13.82
CA THR A 95 11.16 -5.02 -12.59
C THR A 95 11.81 -4.02 -11.62
N ASP A 96 12.53 -3.04 -12.15
CA ASP A 96 13.20 -1.98 -11.39
C ASP A 96 12.47 -0.62 -11.53
N PHE A 97 11.14 -0.61 -11.59
CA PHE A 97 10.34 0.59 -11.85
C PHE A 97 10.76 1.87 -11.08
N PRO A 98 11.14 1.82 -9.79
CA PRO A 98 11.55 3.04 -9.08
C PRO A 98 12.85 3.68 -9.60
N LYS A 99 13.63 2.99 -10.45
CA LYS A 99 14.85 3.58 -11.03
C LYS A 99 14.51 4.69 -12.02
N PRO A 100 15.21 5.83 -11.99
CA PRO A 100 14.91 6.99 -12.84
C PRO A 100 14.79 6.65 -14.33
N GLU A 101 15.68 5.81 -14.85
CA GLU A 101 15.69 5.42 -16.25
C GLU A 101 14.46 4.60 -16.67
N VAL A 102 13.96 3.73 -15.79
CA VAL A 102 12.76 2.91 -16.06
C VAL A 102 11.52 3.78 -15.96
N LEU A 103 11.48 4.65 -14.95
CA LEU A 103 10.39 5.61 -14.76
C LEU A 103 10.28 6.58 -15.95
N GLU A 104 11.41 7.08 -16.46
CA GLU A 104 11.44 7.98 -17.62
C GLU A 104 10.96 7.26 -18.89
N GLU A 105 11.40 6.03 -19.15
CA GLU A 105 10.91 5.23 -20.27
C GLU A 105 9.39 5.01 -20.16
N PHE A 106 8.92 4.64 -18.96
CA PHE A 106 7.50 4.43 -18.69
C PHE A 106 6.68 5.72 -18.88
N ALA A 107 7.17 6.84 -18.37
CA ALA A 107 6.57 8.16 -18.50
C ALA A 107 6.40 8.58 -19.98
N ASN A 108 7.43 8.34 -20.79
CA ASN A 108 7.42 8.65 -22.21
C ASN A 108 6.39 7.81 -22.97
N ARG A 109 6.21 6.55 -22.59
CA ARG A 109 5.30 5.62 -23.27
C ARG A 109 3.86 5.72 -22.78
N PHE A 110 3.65 5.91 -21.49
CA PHE A 110 2.36 5.89 -20.82
C PHE A 110 2.12 7.15 -19.97
N PRO A 111 2.20 8.36 -20.53
CA PRO A 111 2.09 9.61 -19.76
C PRO A 111 0.74 9.80 -19.04
N LYS A 112 -0.35 9.19 -19.53
CA LYS A 112 -1.65 9.22 -18.83
C LYS A 112 -1.62 8.39 -17.54
N VAL A 113 -0.91 7.27 -17.56
CA VAL A 113 -0.77 6.39 -16.40
C VAL A 113 0.14 7.04 -15.37
N LEU A 114 1.21 7.71 -15.80
CA LEU A 114 2.05 8.50 -14.90
C LEU A 114 1.24 9.59 -14.18
N ARG A 115 0.34 10.29 -14.88
CA ARG A 115 -0.53 11.29 -14.23
C ARG A 115 -1.46 10.68 -13.17
N HIS A 116 -1.92 9.44 -13.34
CA HIS A 116 -2.65 8.72 -12.28
C HIS A 116 -1.75 8.48 -11.06
N LEU A 117 -0.51 8.00 -11.28
CA LEU A 117 0.47 7.81 -10.22
C LEU A 117 0.77 9.11 -9.47
N GLU A 118 1.05 10.20 -10.18
CA GLU A 118 1.30 11.51 -9.59
C GLU A 118 0.10 12.03 -8.76
N LYS A 119 -1.12 11.73 -9.21
CA LYS A 119 -2.33 12.07 -8.46
C LYS A 119 -2.40 11.31 -7.14
N TYR A 120 -2.13 10.01 -7.17
CA TYR A 120 -2.08 9.15 -5.98
C TYR A 120 -1.00 9.63 -5.00
N GLU A 121 0.20 9.92 -5.50
CA GLU A 121 1.31 10.46 -4.69
C GLU A 121 0.97 11.84 -4.10
N GLY A 122 0.25 12.68 -4.84
CA GLY A 122 -0.27 13.96 -4.36
C GLY A 122 -1.20 13.81 -3.16
N ILE A 123 -2.20 12.91 -3.28
CA ILE A 123 -3.15 12.59 -2.19
C ILE A 123 -2.40 12.09 -0.96
N LEU A 124 -1.46 11.17 -1.17
CA LEU A 124 -0.68 10.56 -0.12
C LEU A 124 0.20 11.58 0.62
N ARG A 125 0.89 12.47 -0.10
CA ARG A 125 1.71 13.54 0.50
C ARG A 125 0.88 14.52 1.33
N GLU A 126 -0.31 14.87 0.88
CA GLU A 126 -1.23 15.71 1.65
C GLU A 126 -1.63 15.02 2.96
N ALA A 127 -1.99 13.74 2.91
CA ALA A 127 -2.34 12.97 4.10
C ALA A 127 -1.13 12.78 5.04
N SER A 128 0.05 12.43 4.53
CA SER A 128 1.28 12.33 5.32
C SER A 128 1.54 13.60 6.12
N SER A 129 1.40 14.76 5.48
CA SER A 129 1.56 16.05 6.15
C SER A 129 0.45 16.35 7.15
N LYS A 130 -0.80 16.00 6.86
CA LYS A 130 -1.96 16.25 7.71
C LYS A 130 -1.91 15.44 9.01
N TYR A 131 -1.53 14.17 8.92
CA TYR A 131 -1.52 13.24 10.06
C TYR A 131 -0.16 13.16 10.75
N GLY A 132 0.91 13.68 10.14
CA GLY A 132 2.28 13.54 10.65
C GLY A 132 2.79 12.09 10.58
N ILE A 133 2.31 11.33 9.59
CA ILE A 133 2.61 9.91 9.42
C ILE A 133 3.36 9.71 8.11
N HIS A 134 4.36 8.84 8.11
CA HIS A 134 5.01 8.45 6.88
C HIS A 134 4.12 7.47 6.12
N LEU A 135 3.53 7.95 5.03
CA LEU A 135 2.85 7.12 4.04
C LEU A 135 3.74 6.99 2.80
N GLU A 136 3.64 5.86 2.11
CA GLU A 136 4.29 5.63 0.81
C GLU A 136 3.45 4.71 -0.10
N MET A 137 3.68 4.82 -1.41
CA MET A 137 3.20 3.84 -2.37
C MET A 137 4.24 2.72 -2.47
N ARG A 138 3.80 1.49 -2.20
CA ARG A 138 4.62 0.29 -2.40
C ARG A 138 4.30 -0.32 -3.74
N TYR A 139 5.36 -0.53 -4.51
CA TYR A 139 5.30 -1.08 -5.86
C TYR A 139 5.65 -2.56 -5.81
N GLN A 140 4.70 -3.41 -6.20
CA GLN A 140 4.99 -4.79 -6.56
C GLN A 140 5.29 -4.83 -8.06
N THR A 141 6.56 -5.00 -8.40
CA THR A 141 7.05 -4.92 -9.78
C THR A 141 7.25 -6.29 -10.41
N SER A 142 7.13 -6.32 -11.73
CA SER A 142 7.43 -7.44 -12.62
C SER A 142 7.82 -6.87 -13.98
N LYS A 143 8.19 -7.72 -14.95
CA LYS A 143 8.61 -7.24 -16.28
C LYS A 143 7.56 -6.36 -16.95
N GLU A 144 6.29 -6.71 -16.87
CA GLU A 144 5.23 -6.05 -17.67
C GLU A 144 4.21 -5.26 -16.84
N ARG A 145 4.25 -5.41 -15.51
CA ARG A 145 3.19 -4.94 -14.62
C ARG A 145 3.75 -4.39 -13.33
N ILE A 146 3.11 -3.33 -12.87
CA ILE A 146 3.29 -2.75 -11.54
C ILE A 146 1.93 -2.78 -10.85
N SER A 147 1.89 -3.34 -9.65
CA SER A 147 0.74 -3.22 -8.76
C SER A 147 1.07 -2.33 -7.59
N LEU A 148 0.11 -1.51 -7.18
CA LEU A 148 0.30 -0.51 -6.15
C LEU A 148 -0.45 -0.89 -4.89
N ARG A 149 0.19 -0.68 -3.74
CA ARG A 149 -0.45 -0.71 -2.43
C ARG A 149 -0.08 0.56 -1.67
N LEU A 150 -1.00 1.02 -0.83
CA LEU A 150 -0.72 2.06 0.14
C LEU A 150 -0.05 1.43 1.35
N ALA A 151 0.99 2.08 1.87
CA ALA A 151 1.59 1.70 3.14
C ALA A 151 1.77 2.89 4.08
N ALA A 152 1.72 2.59 5.37
CA ALA A 152 2.10 3.48 6.45
C ALA A 152 3.21 2.85 7.29
N THR A 153 4.15 3.65 7.76
CA THR A 153 5.23 3.20 8.65
C THR A 153 5.17 3.93 9.99
N ILE A 154 5.26 3.17 11.07
CA ILE A 154 5.36 3.67 12.43
C ILE A 154 6.78 3.37 12.93
N SER A 155 7.52 4.42 13.27
CA SER A 155 8.90 4.32 13.76
C SER A 155 8.97 4.14 15.28
N GLU A 156 10.00 3.45 15.76
CA GLU A 156 10.19 3.07 17.17
C GLU A 156 10.40 4.23 18.16
N ASN A 157 10.62 5.46 17.70
CA ASN A 157 10.90 6.61 18.58
C ASN A 157 9.75 6.97 19.53
N GLU A 158 8.59 6.31 19.41
CA GLU A 158 7.46 6.41 20.31
C GLU A 158 7.55 5.34 21.43
N THR A 159 8.33 5.64 22.47
CA THR A 159 8.81 4.73 23.53
C THR A 159 7.75 4.16 24.50
N SER A 160 6.45 4.31 24.28
CA SER A 160 5.41 3.74 25.15
C SER A 160 4.33 2.93 24.39
N THR A 161 3.82 1.86 24.99
CA THR A 161 2.70 1.07 24.41
C THR A 161 1.46 1.92 24.14
N ARG A 162 1.22 2.96 24.96
CA ARG A 162 0.12 3.91 24.78
C ARG A 162 0.35 4.83 23.57
N SER A 163 1.58 5.26 23.33
CA SER A 163 1.93 6.01 22.11
C SER A 163 1.81 5.11 20.87
N GLN A 164 2.23 3.84 20.95
CA GLN A 164 2.10 2.90 19.83
C GLN A 164 0.65 2.61 19.41
N HIS A 165 -0.30 2.47 20.36
CA HIS A 165 -1.73 2.36 20.01
C HIS A 165 -2.28 3.61 19.32
N VAL A 166 -1.87 4.80 19.79
CA VAL A 166 -2.26 6.07 19.18
C VAL A 166 -1.67 6.20 17.77
N ALA A 167 -0.42 5.78 17.57
CA ALA A 167 0.22 5.75 16.27
C ALA A 167 -0.46 4.77 15.29
N ILE A 168 -0.82 3.55 15.74
CA ILE A 168 -1.58 2.62 14.89
C ILE A 168 -2.92 3.25 14.51
N LYS A 169 -3.64 3.81 15.47
CA LYS A 169 -4.92 4.46 15.18
C LYS A 169 -4.76 5.60 14.17
N GLY A 170 -3.77 6.47 14.36
CA GLY A 170 -3.47 7.54 13.42
C GLY A 170 -3.12 7.01 12.03
N ALA A 171 -2.33 5.94 11.95
CA ALA A 171 -1.95 5.33 10.68
C ALA A 171 -3.15 4.74 9.96
N VAL A 172 -4.04 4.05 10.67
CA VAL A 172 -5.29 3.52 10.11
C VAL A 172 -6.19 4.65 9.60
N GLU A 173 -6.34 5.73 10.36
CA GLU A 173 -7.14 6.90 9.97
C GLU A 173 -6.54 7.59 8.72
N ALA A 174 -5.21 7.74 8.67
CA ALA A 174 -4.50 8.31 7.53
C ALA A 174 -4.66 7.43 6.27
N MET A 175 -4.50 6.12 6.42
CA MET A 175 -4.66 5.18 5.31
C MET A 175 -6.09 5.16 4.77
N LYS A 176 -7.09 5.22 5.66
CA LYS A 176 -8.49 5.33 5.28
C LYS A 176 -8.78 6.61 4.50
N ASP A 177 -8.29 7.77 4.97
CA ASP A 177 -8.47 9.05 4.27
C ASP A 177 -7.85 9.02 2.85
N VAL A 178 -6.65 8.46 2.70
CA VAL A 178 -6.03 8.28 1.38
C VAL A 178 -6.85 7.35 0.50
N TYR A 179 -7.26 6.20 1.02
CA TYR A 179 -8.05 5.22 0.27
C TYR A 179 -9.39 5.80 -0.21
N ASP A 180 -10.09 6.53 0.66
CA ASP A 180 -11.36 7.18 0.33
C ASP A 180 -11.16 8.26 -0.75
N LYS A 181 -10.12 9.10 -0.64
CA LYS A 181 -9.78 10.11 -1.65
C LYS A 181 -9.41 9.49 -3.01
N ILE A 182 -8.67 8.38 -3.01
CA ILE A 182 -8.36 7.63 -4.24
C ILE A 182 -9.64 7.06 -4.83
N SER A 183 -10.51 6.46 -4.03
CA SER A 183 -11.79 5.90 -4.49
C SER A 183 -12.70 6.95 -5.12
N ILE A 184 -12.77 8.15 -4.54
CA ILE A 184 -13.51 9.30 -5.09
C ILE A 184 -12.94 9.72 -6.46
N TYR A 185 -11.61 9.78 -6.55
CA TYR A 185 -10.92 10.12 -7.80
C TYR A 185 -11.18 9.09 -8.91
N GLU A 186 -11.06 7.79 -8.60
CA GLU A 186 -11.31 6.70 -9.55
C GLU A 186 -12.78 6.62 -9.98
N ALA A 187 -13.72 6.99 -9.10
CA ALA A 187 -15.14 7.07 -9.43
C ALA A 187 -15.48 8.25 -10.38
N GLY A 188 -14.52 9.13 -10.68
CA GLY A 188 -14.76 10.35 -11.48
C GLY A 188 -15.64 11.38 -10.76
N ILE A 189 -15.74 11.29 -9.43
CA ILE A 189 -16.51 12.21 -8.59
C ILE A 189 -15.58 13.37 -8.20
N VAL A 190 -15.12 14.16 -9.18
CA VAL A 190 -14.33 15.39 -8.97
C VAL A 190 -14.63 16.42 -10.04
#